data_AF-M1YV48-F1
#
_entry.id   AF-M1YV48-F1
#
_cell.length_a   1.000
_cell.length_b   1.000
_cell.length_c   1.000
_cell.angle_alpha   90.00
_cell.angle_beta   90.00
_cell.angle_gamma   90.00
#
_symmetry.space_group_name_H-M   'P 1'
#
loop_
_entity.id
_entity.type
_entity.pdbx_description
1 polymer ?
#
loop_
_entity_poly.entity_id
_entity_poly.type
_entity_poly.pdbx_seq_one_letter_code
_entity_poly.pdbx_strand_id
1 'polypeptide(L)' 'MKEHFFKIRGVIVVDDTQTEDDFSMFVKALDDRDAVLKIKEYLRTQAPNVAGRMVGRVVIQGIEKRGTP' A
#
# COMPACT_ATOMS: atom_id res chain seq x y z
N MET A 1 -2.84 -12.26 19.15
CA MET A 1 -3.30 -12.39 17.76
C MET A 1 -2.12 -12.77 16.89
N LYS A 2 -2.29 -13.60 15.86
CA LYS A 2 -1.17 -14.08 15.02
C LYS A 2 -1.12 -13.24 13.73
N GLU A 3 0.02 -12.63 13.46
CA GLU A 3 0.22 -11.92 12.19
C GLU A 3 0.37 -12.92 11.04
N HIS A 4 -0.16 -12.54 9.88
CA HIS A 4 -0.02 -13.25 8.62
C HIS A 4 0.67 -12.35 7.59
N PHE A 5 1.29 -12.97 6.58
CA PHE A 5 1.79 -12.23 5.44
C PHE A 5 0.66 -11.94 4.46
N PHE A 6 0.54 -10.69 4.06
CA PHE A 6 -0.39 -10.23 3.04
C PHE A 6 0.41 -9.68 1.87
N LYS A 7 0.05 -10.08 0.65
CA LYS A 7 0.47 -9.39 -0.57
C LYS A 7 -0.58 -8.33 -0.88
N ILE A 8 -0.16 -7.08 -0.95
CA ILE A 8 -1.03 -5.96 -1.31
C ILE A 8 -0.56 -5.42 -2.64
N ARG A 9 -1.51 -5.21 -3.55
CA ARG A 9 -1.29 -4.60 -4.85
C ARG A 9 -2.20 -3.38 -5.02
N GLY A 10 -1.72 -2.39 -5.75
CA GLY A 10 -2.48 -1.19 -6.03
C GLY A 10 -1.71 -0.24 -6.93
N VAL A 11 -2.26 0.96 -7.10
CA VAL A 11 -1.65 2.04 -7.87
C VAL A 11 -1.53 3.29 -7.02
N ILE A 12 -0.49 4.08 -7.29
CA ILE A 12 -0.34 5.46 -6.82
C ILE A 12 -0.71 6.36 -8.00
N VAL A 13 -1.84 7.06 -7.87
CA VAL A 13 -2.30 8.01 -8.89
C VAL A 13 -1.70 9.37 -8.58
N VAL A 14 -0.74 9.83 -9.38
CA VAL A 14 -0.08 11.12 -9.22
C VAL A 14 -1.01 12.23 -9.72
N ASP A 15 -1.53 13.05 -8.79
CA ASP A 15 -2.57 14.05 -9.10
C ASP A 15 -2.13 15.07 -10.18
N ASP A 16 -0.84 15.41 -10.25
CA ASP A 16 -0.30 16.43 -11.17
C ASP A 16 -0.12 15.92 -12.61
N THR A 17 0.22 14.63 -12.79
CA THR A 17 0.57 14.06 -14.10
C THR A 17 -0.44 13.04 -14.61
N GLN A 18 -1.46 12.72 -13.80
CA GLN A 18 -2.40 11.61 -14.03
C GLN A 18 -1.69 10.29 -14.36
N THR A 19 -0.45 10.14 -13.89
CA THR A 19 0.33 8.91 -14.06
C THR A 19 -0.06 7.95 -12.96
N GLU A 20 -0.20 6.68 -13.33
CA GLU A 20 -0.44 5.59 -12.39
C GLU A 20 0.85 4.80 -12.24
N ASP A 21 1.36 4.72 -11.02
CA ASP A 21 2.49 3.87 -10.67
C ASP A 21 1.99 2.64 -9.90
N ASP A 22 2.14 1.46 -10.51
CA ASP A 22 1.82 0.20 -9.87
C ASP A 22 2.76 -0.10 -8.69
N PHE A 23 2.18 -0.61 -7.60
CA PHE A 23 2.94 -1.19 -6.50
C PHE A 23 2.43 -2.57 -6.11
N SER A 24 3.36 -3.42 -5.67
CA SER A 24 3.07 -4.73 -5.09
C SER A 24 4.02 -4.97 -3.93
N MET A 25 3.49 -5.00 -2.71
CA MET A 25 4.28 -5.14 -1.48
C MET A 25 3.78 -6.28 -0.60
N PHE A 26 4.66 -6.80 0.24
CA PHE A 26 4.30 -7.77 1.28
C PHE A 26 4.36 -7.12 2.66
N VAL A 27 3.35 -7.36 3.50
CA VAL A 27 3.31 -6.87 4.87
C VAL A 27 2.86 -7.95 5.84
N LYS A 28 3.40 -7.91 7.06
CA LYS A 28 2.86 -8.67 8.19
C LYS A 28 1.74 -7.87 8.83
N ALA A 29 0.55 -8.45 8.93
CA ALA A 29 -0.59 -7.80 9.54
C ALA A 29 -1.48 -8.81 10.26
N LEU A 30 -2.38 -8.33 11.10
CA LEU A 30 -3.35 -9.16 11.81
C LEU A 30 -4.51 -9.58 10.90
N ASP A 31 -4.98 -8.65 10.08
CA ASP A 31 -6.07 -8.80 9.12
C ASP A 31 -5.88 -7.83 7.94
N ASP A 32 -6.82 -7.84 7.01
CA ASP A 32 -6.79 -7.00 5.81
C ASP A 32 -6.77 -5.50 6.14
N ARG A 33 -7.41 -5.07 7.23
CA ARG A 33 -7.49 -3.65 7.63
C ARG A 33 -6.14 -3.18 8.17
N ASP A 34 -5.54 -3.96 9.05
CA ASP A 34 -4.19 -3.70 9.56
C ASP A 34 -3.18 -3.69 8.39
N ALA A 35 -3.33 -4.59 7.43
CA ALA A 35 -2.49 -4.65 6.24
C ALA A 35 -2.60 -3.36 5.39
N VAL A 36 -3.82 -2.88 5.14
CA VAL A 36 -4.06 -1.62 4.41
C VAL A 36 -3.48 -0.41 5.16
N LEU A 37 -3.65 -0.36 6.48
CA LEU A 37 -3.16 0.76 7.29
C LEU A 37 -1.62 0.86 7.20
N LYS A 38 -0.94 -0.27 7.40
CA LYS A 38 0.54 -0.34 7.33
C LYS A 38 1.07 0.04 5.95
N ILE A 39 0.43 -0.40 4.86
CA ILE A 39 0.82 0.00 3.49
C ILE A 39 0.64 1.49 3.28
N LYS A 40 -0.50 2.06 3.68
CA LYS A 40 -0.77 3.48 3.51
C LYS A 40 0.22 4.35 4.28
N GLU A 41 0.58 3.94 5.49
CA GLU A 41 1.59 4.64 6.29
C GLU A 41 2.99 4.52 5.69
N TYR A 42 3.37 3.33 5.22
CA TYR A 42 4.63 3.13 4.52
C TYR A 42 4.72 4.00 3.26
N LEU A 43 3.69 3.99 2.41
CA LEU A 43 3.68 4.79 1.20
C LEU A 43 3.70 6.29 1.51
N ARG A 44 2.97 6.75 2.54
CA ARG A 44 3.03 8.15 2.97
C ARG A 44 4.43 8.60 3.42
N THR A 45 5.22 7.71 4.01
CA THR A 45 6.55 8.03 4.53
C THR A 45 7.67 7.87 3.49
N GLN A 46 7.49 6.98 2.51
CA GLN A 46 8.53 6.60 1.53
C GLN A 46 8.25 7.13 0.12
N ALA A 47 7.02 7.48 -0.22
CA ALA A 47 6.70 8.05 -1.52
C ALA A 47 7.33 9.45 -1.68
N PRO A 48 7.66 9.87 -2.92
CA PRO A 48 8.10 11.21 -3.19
C PRO A 48 7.10 12.22 -2.60
N ASN A 49 7.60 13.07 -1.72
CA ASN A 49 6.85 14.11 -1.03
C ASN A 49 7.24 15.46 -1.65
N VAL A 50 6.27 16.17 -2.23
CA VAL A 50 6.46 17.57 -2.65
C VAL A 50 5.78 18.44 -1.59
N ALA A 51 6.54 19.36 -0.98
CA ALA A 51 6.07 20.25 0.09
C ALA A 51 5.38 19.54 1.29
N GLY A 52 5.85 18.33 1.66
CA GLY A 52 5.31 17.58 2.81
C GLY A 52 3.97 16.90 2.56
N ARG A 53 3.52 16.80 1.30
CA ARG A 53 2.36 16.01 0.89
C ARG A 53 2.80 14.88 -0.04
N MET A 54 2.24 13.69 0.17
CA MET A 54 2.38 12.56 -0.75
C MET A 54 1.83 12.99 -2.11
N VAL A 55 2.66 12.87 -3.16
CA VAL A 55 2.27 13.25 -4.52
C VAL A 55 1.45 12.13 -5.13
N GLY A 56 0.22 11.99 -4.67
CA GLY A 56 -0.75 11.08 -5.29
C GLY A 56 -1.69 10.39 -4.32
N ARG A 57 -2.66 9.67 -4.88
CA ARG A 57 -3.67 8.90 -4.17
C ARG A 57 -3.36 7.42 -4.27
N VAL A 58 -3.30 6.74 -3.12
CA VAL A 58 -3.11 5.29 -3.08
C VAL A 58 -4.45 4.60 -3.26
N VAL A 59 -4.57 3.81 -4.32
CA VAL A 59 -5.72 2.95 -4.59
C VAL A 59 -5.31 1.50 -4.41
N ILE A 60 -5.88 0.84 -3.39
CA ILE A 60 -5.66 -0.58 -3.16
C ILE A 60 -6.54 -1.37 -4.13
N GLN A 61 -5.93 -2.21 -4.96
CA GLN A 61 -6.63 -3.02 -5.95
C GLN A 61 -6.76 -4.48 -5.54
N GLY A 62 -5.87 -4.99 -4.68
CA GLY A 62 -5.92 -6.38 -4.23
C GLY A 62 -5.19 -6.64 -2.93
N ILE A 63 -5.75 -7.53 -2.13
CA ILE A 63 -5.17 -8.04 -0.88
C ILE A 63 -5.25 -9.56 -0.93
N GLU A 64 -4.10 -10.23 -0.88
CA GLU A 64 -4.01 -11.68 -0.85
C GLU A 64 -3.35 -12.09 0.47
N LYS A 65 -4.11 -12.72 1.37
CA LYS A 65 -3.52 -13.39 2.53
C LYS A 65 -2.70 -14.57 2.01
N ARG A 66 -1.40 -14.58 2.29
CA ARG A 66 -0.55 -15.71 1.97
C ARG A 66 -0.92 -16.85 2.92
N GLY A 67 -1.85 -17.70 2.48
CA GLY A 67 -2.06 -19.00 3.08
C GLY A 67 -0.75 -19.78 2.96
N THR A 68 -0.27 -20.31 4.07
CA THR A 68 0.69 -21.42 4.01
C THR A 68 0.10 -22.50 3.08
N PRO A 69 0.89 -23.06 2.14
CA PRO A 69 0.46 -24.20 1.36
C PRO A 69 0.04 -25.37 2.25
#